data_AF-A0A352K0T9-F1
#
_entry.id   AF-A0A352K0T9-F1
#
_cell.length_a   1.000
_cell.length_b   1.000
_cell.length_c   1.000
_cell.angle_alpha   90.00
_cell.angle_beta   90.00
_cell.angle_gamma   90.00
#
_symmetry.space_group_name_H-M   'P 1'
#
loop_
_entity.id
_entity.type
_entity.pdbx_description
1 polymer ?
#
loop_
_entity_poly.entity_id
_entity_poly.type
_entity_poly.pdbx_seq_one_letter_code
_entity_poly.pdbx_strand_id
1 'polypeptide(L)'
;KNVSKSLSVIATQRALFVSRGDDSGTHKAELRLWQASGADPAGASGSWYLETGSGMGATLNIAVGMGAYAMTDRSTWMKFGNKGDFKIHVEGDSRLFNQYGVILVNPTKCPNVKTAAGQRFIDWLLSDRGQIAIGSYQVNGNQLFFPNAK
;
A
#
# COMPACT_ATOMS: atom_id res chain seq x y z
N LYS A 1 17.07 -1.75 0.32
CA LYS A 1 15.91 -1.00 -0.22
C LYS A 1 15.28 -1.64 -1.47
N ASN A 2 15.88 -2.65 -2.12
CA ASN A 2 15.30 -3.24 -3.33
C ASN A 2 14.21 -4.26 -2.98
N VAL A 3 12.94 -3.91 -3.18
CA VAL A 3 11.80 -4.77 -2.80
C VAL A 3 11.78 -6.09 -3.57
N SER A 4 12.05 -6.07 -4.87
CA SER A 4 12.08 -7.29 -5.68
C SER A 4 13.18 -8.25 -5.24
N LYS A 5 14.37 -7.76 -4.89
CA LYS A 5 15.43 -8.62 -4.35
C LYS A 5 15.02 -9.26 -3.01
N SER A 6 14.38 -8.49 -2.14
CA SER A 6 13.89 -9.01 -0.85
C SER A 6 12.81 -10.08 -1.02
N LEU A 7 11.85 -9.86 -1.91
CA LEU A 7 10.82 -10.86 -2.24
C LEU A 7 11.43 -12.13 -2.84
N SER A 8 12.38 -11.98 -3.77
CA SER A 8 13.12 -13.12 -4.33
C SER A 8 13.81 -13.94 -3.23
N VAL A 9 14.48 -13.29 -2.26
CA VAL A 9 15.09 -13.97 -1.11
C VAL A 9 14.06 -14.70 -0.25
N ILE A 10 12.92 -14.06 0.05
CA ILE A 10 11.82 -14.68 0.79
C ILE A 10 11.33 -15.95 0.09
N ALA A 11 11.13 -15.90 -1.23
CA ALA A 11 10.69 -17.04 -2.03
C ALA A 11 11.74 -18.17 -2.07
N THR A 12 13.02 -17.84 -2.30
CA THR A 12 14.10 -18.83 -2.33
C THR A 12 14.27 -19.54 -0.99
N GLN A 13 14.15 -18.80 0.13
CA GLN A 13 14.26 -19.35 1.47
C GLN A 13 12.96 -19.97 1.97
N ARG A 14 11.84 -19.82 1.23
CA ARG A 14 10.49 -20.19 1.67
C ARG A 14 10.16 -19.63 3.05
N ALA A 15 10.59 -18.39 3.30
CA ALA A 15 10.26 -17.69 4.53
C ALA A 15 8.76 -17.37 4.53
N LEU A 16 8.12 -17.51 5.70
CA LEU A 16 6.68 -17.27 5.81
C LEU A 16 6.35 -15.83 5.37
N PHE A 17 5.36 -15.70 4.50
CA PHE A 17 4.83 -14.45 4.00
C PHE A 17 3.31 -14.49 4.04
N VAL A 18 2.69 -13.52 4.72
CA VAL A 18 1.25 -13.41 4.84
C VAL A 18 0.74 -12.36 3.87
N SER A 19 -0.05 -12.83 2.91
CA SER A 19 -0.75 -12.02 1.93
C SER A 19 -2.17 -11.71 2.41
N ARG A 20 -2.67 -10.56 1.97
CA ARG A 20 -4.08 -10.18 2.13
C ARG A 20 -4.99 -11.18 1.42
N GLY A 21 -4.63 -11.62 0.21
CA GLY A 21 -5.42 -12.56 -0.59
C GLY A 21 -6.87 -12.12 -0.86
N ASP A 22 -7.16 -10.82 -0.87
CA ASP A 22 -8.53 -10.27 -0.79
C ASP A 22 -8.93 -9.39 -2.00
N ASP A 23 -8.20 -9.50 -3.11
CA ASP A 23 -8.34 -8.68 -4.34
C ASP A 23 -8.26 -7.14 -4.15
N SER A 24 -7.80 -6.68 -2.97
CA SER A 24 -7.64 -5.26 -2.70
C SER A 24 -6.50 -4.61 -3.49
N GLY A 25 -6.44 -3.28 -3.47
CA GLY A 25 -5.32 -2.53 -4.05
C GLY A 25 -3.96 -2.93 -3.46
N THR A 26 -3.89 -3.25 -2.17
CA THR A 26 -2.66 -3.76 -1.52
C THR A 26 -2.29 -5.13 -2.06
N HIS A 27 -3.25 -6.04 -2.18
CA HIS A 27 -3.01 -7.38 -2.75
C HIS A 27 -2.52 -7.28 -4.20
N LYS A 28 -3.17 -6.46 -5.03
CA LYS A 28 -2.74 -6.22 -6.42
C LYS A 28 -1.35 -5.61 -6.51
N ALA A 29 -1.00 -4.70 -5.60
CA ALA A 29 0.36 -4.16 -5.53
C ALA A 29 1.39 -5.24 -5.17
N GLU A 30 1.06 -6.10 -4.20
CA GLU A 30 1.92 -7.21 -3.78
C GLU A 30 2.22 -8.17 -4.94
N LEU A 31 1.19 -8.62 -5.66
CA LEU A 31 1.32 -9.52 -6.81
C LEU A 31 2.20 -8.92 -7.91
N ARG A 32 2.08 -7.60 -8.19
CA ARG A 32 2.97 -6.91 -9.13
C ARG A 32 4.42 -6.93 -8.68
N LEU A 33 4.68 -6.84 -7.38
CA LEU A 33 6.04 -6.87 -6.84
C LEU A 33 6.64 -8.27 -6.88
N TRP A 34 5.83 -9.31 -6.63
CA TRP A 34 6.22 -10.71 -6.84
C TRP A 34 6.62 -10.94 -8.29
N GLN A 35 5.78 -10.56 -9.26
CA GLN A 35 6.10 -10.65 -10.67
C GLN A 35 7.39 -9.91 -11.03
N ALA A 36 7.57 -8.69 -10.52
CA ALA A 36 8.80 -7.90 -10.74
C ALA A 36 10.05 -8.52 -10.08
N SER A 37 9.89 -9.43 -9.12
CA SER A 37 10.99 -10.19 -8.52
C SER A 37 11.37 -11.45 -9.29
N GLY A 38 10.56 -11.85 -10.28
CA GLY A 38 10.71 -13.12 -10.99
C GLY A 38 10.27 -14.34 -10.19
N ALA A 39 9.65 -14.15 -9.02
CA ALA A 39 9.05 -15.20 -8.22
C ALA A 39 7.52 -15.22 -8.41
N ASP A 40 6.95 -16.42 -8.39
CA ASP A 40 5.50 -16.63 -8.36
C ASP A 40 5.15 -17.46 -7.11
N PRO A 41 4.57 -16.85 -6.07
CA PRO A 41 4.23 -17.55 -4.85
C PRO A 41 2.88 -18.30 -4.94
N ALA A 42 2.12 -18.17 -6.04
CA ALA A 42 0.76 -18.73 -6.12
C ALA A 42 0.73 -20.25 -5.94
N GLY A 43 1.70 -20.97 -6.53
CA GLY A 43 1.85 -22.42 -6.35
C GLY A 43 2.25 -22.84 -4.93
N ALA A 44 2.63 -21.89 -4.07
CA ALA A 44 2.97 -22.11 -2.67
C ALA A 44 1.86 -21.64 -1.70
N SER A 45 0.69 -21.25 -2.20
CA SER A 45 -0.44 -20.85 -1.35
C SER A 45 -0.78 -21.95 -0.33
N GLY A 46 -0.97 -21.54 0.92
CA GLY A 46 -1.20 -22.45 2.05
C GLY A 46 0.07 -23.08 2.65
N SER A 47 1.25 -22.74 2.15
CA SER A 47 2.55 -23.18 2.71
C SER A 47 3.34 -22.00 3.29
N TRP A 48 4.41 -21.56 2.64
CA TRP A 48 5.16 -20.38 3.04
C TRP A 48 4.51 -19.08 2.57
N TYR A 49 3.64 -19.13 1.55
CA TYR A 49 2.82 -18.01 1.13
C TYR A 49 1.38 -18.23 1.64
N LEU A 50 0.92 -17.36 2.52
CA LEU A 50 -0.33 -17.52 3.24
C LEU A 50 -1.33 -16.44 2.84
N GLU A 51 -2.30 -16.81 2.03
CA GLU A 51 -3.37 -15.91 1.60
C GLU A 51 -4.51 -15.93 2.64
N THR A 52 -4.76 -14.79 3.28
CA THR A 52 -5.67 -14.72 4.42
C THR A 52 -7.12 -14.40 4.06
N GLY A 53 -7.39 -13.93 2.83
CA GLY A 53 -8.70 -13.42 2.42
C GLY A 53 -9.22 -12.29 3.32
N SER A 54 -8.32 -11.58 4.00
CA SER A 54 -8.66 -10.72 5.14
C SER A 54 -8.15 -9.30 4.97
N GLY A 55 -8.75 -8.37 5.71
CA GLY A 55 -8.30 -6.98 5.77
C GLY A 55 -6.94 -6.83 6.47
N MET A 56 -6.27 -5.69 6.24
CA MET A 56 -4.88 -5.45 6.64
C MET A 56 -4.58 -5.64 8.13
N GLY A 57 -5.50 -5.26 9.02
CA GLY A 57 -5.30 -5.44 10.47
C GLY A 57 -5.21 -6.91 10.86
N ALA A 58 -6.06 -7.77 10.30
CA ALA A 58 -6.02 -9.21 10.54
C ALA A 58 -4.75 -9.85 9.93
N THR A 59 -4.41 -9.48 8.69
CA THR A 59 -3.19 -9.94 8.02
C THR A 59 -1.93 -9.61 8.84
N LEU A 60 -1.83 -8.39 9.39
CA LEU A 60 -0.70 -8.00 10.24
C LEU A 60 -0.66 -8.77 11.56
N ASN A 61 -1.80 -9.00 12.22
CA ASN A 61 -1.85 -9.81 13.44
C ASN A 61 -1.40 -11.25 13.19
N ILE A 62 -1.81 -11.85 12.07
CA ILE A 62 -1.36 -13.19 11.67
C ILE A 62 0.15 -13.19 11.40
N ALA A 63 0.65 -12.20 10.66
CA ALA A 63 2.08 -12.07 10.38
C ALA A 63 2.91 -11.99 11.67
N VAL A 64 2.50 -11.12 12.61
CA VAL A 64 3.14 -10.98 13.92
C VAL A 64 3.09 -12.30 14.70
N GLY A 65 1.91 -12.93 14.80
CA GLY A 65 1.74 -14.19 15.53
C GLY A 65 2.56 -15.36 14.98
N MET A 66 2.87 -15.35 13.68
CA MET A 66 3.62 -16.40 13.00
C MET A 66 5.11 -16.06 12.79
N GLY A 67 5.55 -14.85 13.13
CA GLY A 67 6.90 -14.39 12.78
C GLY A 67 7.13 -14.31 11.26
N ALA A 68 6.09 -14.01 10.49
CA ALA A 68 6.10 -14.00 9.03
C ALA A 68 6.22 -12.58 8.46
N TYR A 69 6.73 -12.44 7.23
CA TYR A 69 6.73 -11.17 6.51
C TYR A 69 5.32 -10.80 6.03
N ALA A 70 5.04 -9.50 5.88
CA ALA A 70 3.83 -9.01 5.23
C ALA A 70 4.11 -7.66 4.55
N MET A 71 3.34 -7.35 3.50
CA MET A 71 3.34 -6.03 2.89
C MET A 71 2.15 -5.20 3.42
N THR A 72 2.41 -3.95 3.80
CA THR A 72 1.38 -3.03 4.29
C THR A 72 1.69 -1.59 3.87
N ASP A 73 0.66 -0.75 3.80
CA ASP A 73 0.87 0.68 3.58
C ASP A 73 1.37 1.37 4.87
N ARG A 74 2.10 2.49 4.70
CA ARG A 74 2.70 3.22 5.81
C ARG A 74 1.67 3.69 6.83
N SER A 75 0.50 4.14 6.38
CA SER A 75 -0.53 4.69 7.27
C SER A 75 -1.11 3.61 8.20
N THR A 76 -1.36 2.42 7.66
CA THR A 76 -1.81 1.27 8.46
C THR A 76 -0.73 0.84 9.45
N TRP A 77 0.53 0.71 9.02
CA TRP A 77 1.62 0.38 9.92
C TRP A 77 1.75 1.35 11.10
N MET A 78 1.64 2.66 10.84
CA MET A 78 1.74 3.67 11.90
C MET A 78 0.62 3.53 12.94
N LYS A 79 -0.60 3.20 12.51
CA LYS A 79 -1.77 3.03 13.39
C LYS A 79 -1.87 1.65 14.05
N PHE A 80 -1.22 0.64 13.48
CA PHE A 80 -1.30 -0.74 13.96
C PHE A 80 -0.63 -0.88 15.32
N GLY A 81 -1.39 -1.11 16.39
CA GLY A 81 -0.86 -1.15 17.75
C GLY A 81 -0.05 -2.40 18.08
N ASN A 82 -0.44 -3.56 17.55
CA ASN A 82 0.11 -4.87 17.91
C ASN A 82 1.38 -5.23 17.11
N LYS A 83 2.43 -4.41 17.20
CA LYS A 83 3.66 -4.62 16.39
C LYS A 83 4.58 -5.70 16.93
N GLY A 84 4.55 -6.01 18.23
CA GLY A 84 5.59 -6.84 18.86
C GLY A 84 6.99 -6.32 18.50
N ASP A 85 7.88 -7.23 18.10
CA ASP A 85 9.25 -6.91 17.66
C ASP A 85 9.35 -6.62 16.15
N PHE A 86 8.22 -6.55 15.43
CA PHE A 86 8.25 -6.31 13.99
C PHE A 86 8.74 -4.91 13.68
N LYS A 87 9.54 -4.83 12.62
CA LYS A 87 10.11 -3.59 12.10
C LYS A 87 9.96 -3.54 10.58
N ILE A 88 10.13 -2.35 10.04
CA ILE A 88 10.16 -2.17 8.59
C ILE A 88 11.48 -2.74 8.06
N HIS A 89 11.40 -3.78 7.23
CA HIS A 89 12.58 -4.37 6.58
C HIS A 89 12.93 -3.70 5.25
N VAL A 90 11.92 -3.23 4.51
CA VAL A 90 12.09 -2.61 3.19
C VAL A 90 11.17 -1.40 3.06
N GLU A 91 11.75 -0.27 2.67
CA GLU A 91 11.05 0.95 2.31
C GLU A 91 11.88 1.80 1.34
N GLY A 92 11.23 2.77 0.70
CA GLY A 92 11.87 3.77 -0.16
C GLY A 92 12.22 3.28 -1.59
N ASP A 93 11.82 2.06 -1.95
CA ASP A 93 11.84 1.62 -3.35
C ASP A 93 10.76 2.38 -4.13
N SER A 94 11.07 2.91 -5.32
CA SER A 94 10.08 3.61 -6.15
C SER A 94 8.91 2.71 -6.56
N ARG A 95 9.10 1.39 -6.61
CA ARG A 95 8.04 0.41 -6.88
C ARG A 95 7.05 0.26 -5.73
N LEU A 96 7.39 0.71 -4.53
CA LEU A 96 6.48 0.77 -3.38
C LEU A 96 5.64 2.05 -3.36
N PHE A 97 5.87 2.98 -4.30
CA PHE A 97 5.14 4.23 -4.35
C PHE A 97 3.68 3.99 -4.78
N ASN A 98 2.75 4.49 -3.96
CA ASN A 98 1.31 4.37 -4.19
C ASN A 98 0.75 5.72 -4.65
N GLN A 99 0.68 5.94 -5.96
CA GLN A 99 0.19 7.19 -6.54
C GLN A 99 -1.32 7.35 -6.32
N TYR A 100 -1.72 8.51 -5.82
CA TYR A 100 -3.12 8.93 -5.77
C TYR A 100 -3.46 9.78 -7.00
N GLY A 101 -4.66 9.56 -7.54
CA GLY A 101 -5.23 10.37 -8.62
C GLY A 101 -6.60 10.90 -8.23
N VAL A 102 -6.95 12.08 -8.72
CA VAL A 102 -8.29 12.65 -8.61
C VAL A 102 -8.86 12.80 -10.02
N ILE A 103 -10.10 12.34 -10.23
CA ILE A 103 -10.74 12.34 -11.54
C ILE A 103 -12.13 12.95 -11.39
N LEU A 104 -12.43 13.96 -12.21
CA LEU A 104 -13.75 14.54 -12.26
C LEU A 104 -14.70 13.59 -13.01
N VAL A 105 -15.84 13.28 -12.38
CA VAL A 105 -16.87 12.45 -13.02
C VAL A 105 -17.44 13.19 -14.24
N ASN A 106 -17.56 12.47 -15.36
CA ASN A 106 -17.95 13.03 -16.65
C ASN A 106 -19.42 13.52 -16.62
N PRO A 107 -19.68 14.83 -16.83
CA PRO A 107 -21.03 15.39 -16.76
C PRO A 107 -21.94 14.98 -17.92
N THR A 108 -21.39 14.61 -19.08
CA THR A 108 -22.18 14.06 -20.20
C THR A 108 -22.78 12.70 -19.83
N LYS A 109 -22.04 11.88 -19.06
CA LYS A 109 -22.52 10.58 -18.57
C LYS A 109 -23.32 10.69 -17.27
N CYS A 110 -23.03 11.69 -16.45
CA CYS A 110 -23.68 11.92 -15.17
C CYS A 110 -24.18 13.37 -15.07
N PRO A 111 -25.34 13.71 -15.67
CA PRO A 111 -25.80 15.10 -15.78
C PRO A 111 -25.99 15.82 -14.43
N ASN A 112 -26.27 15.07 -13.36
CA ASN A 112 -26.47 15.62 -12.02
C ASN A 112 -25.17 15.83 -11.22
N VAL A 113 -24.00 15.49 -11.80
CA VAL A 113 -22.72 15.68 -11.12
C VAL A 113 -22.48 17.16 -10.82
N LYS A 114 -21.93 17.45 -9.64
CA LYS A 114 -21.58 18.80 -9.23
C LYS A 114 -20.23 19.22 -9.83
N THR A 115 -20.15 19.32 -11.15
CA THR A 115 -18.92 19.59 -11.91
C THR A 115 -18.12 20.75 -11.34
N ALA A 116 -18.77 21.89 -11.11
CA ALA A 116 -18.10 23.08 -10.59
C ALA A 116 -17.52 22.88 -9.18
N ALA A 117 -18.19 22.12 -8.31
CA ALA A 117 -17.67 21.81 -6.99
C ALA A 117 -16.51 20.81 -7.05
N GLY A 118 -16.63 19.78 -7.89
CA GLY A 118 -15.56 18.81 -8.12
C GLY A 118 -14.31 19.46 -8.70
N GLN A 119 -14.45 20.37 -9.67
CA GLN A 119 -13.32 21.10 -10.23
C GLN A 119 -12.65 22.00 -9.18
N ARG A 120 -13.43 22.75 -8.38
CA ARG A 120 -12.87 23.55 -7.27
C ARG A 120 -12.05 22.71 -6.28
N PHE A 121 -12.48 21.48 -6.01
CA PHE A 121 -11.72 20.57 -5.14
C PHE A 121 -10.42 20.09 -5.80
N ILE A 122 -10.45 19.78 -7.10
CA ILE A 122 -9.26 19.42 -7.87
C ILE A 122 -8.27 20.58 -7.90
N ASP A 123 -8.74 21.79 -8.22
CA ASP A 123 -7.91 22.99 -8.26
C ASP A 123 -7.26 23.26 -6.90
N TRP A 124 -8.01 23.11 -5.82
CA TRP A 124 -7.47 23.21 -4.47
C TRP A 124 -6.41 22.15 -4.18
N LEU A 125 -6.68 20.88 -4.51
CA LEU A 125 -5.72 19.78 -4.33
C LEU A 125 -4.41 20.07 -5.06
N LEU A 126 -4.45 20.61 -6.28
CA LEU A 126 -3.28 20.90 -7.10
C LEU A 126 -2.57 22.20 -6.72
N SER A 127 -3.24 23.12 -6.02
CA SER A 127 -2.65 24.38 -5.57
C SER A 127 -1.52 24.21 -4.55
N ASP A 128 -0.65 25.21 -4.42
CA ASP A 128 0.40 25.26 -3.38
C ASP A 128 -0.17 24.99 -1.99
N ARG A 129 -1.34 25.58 -1.67
CA ARG A 129 -2.00 25.39 -0.37
C ARG A 129 -2.41 23.93 -0.16
N GLY A 130 -2.97 23.28 -1.17
CA GLY A 130 -3.36 21.88 -1.09
C GLY A 130 -2.15 20.96 -0.96
N GLN A 131 -1.12 21.18 -1.77
CA GLN A 131 0.11 20.41 -1.72
C GLN A 131 0.84 20.58 -0.37
N ILE A 132 0.93 21.79 0.18
CA ILE A 132 1.46 22.03 1.53
C ILE A 132 0.62 21.30 2.58
N ALA A 133 -0.71 21.37 2.51
CA ALA A 133 -1.58 20.68 3.46
C ALA A 133 -1.34 19.16 3.43
N ILE A 134 -1.23 18.55 2.25
CA ILE A 134 -0.90 17.13 2.06
C ILE A 134 0.47 16.80 2.67
N GLY A 135 1.50 17.58 2.34
CA GLY A 135 2.87 17.37 2.85
C GLY A 135 3.00 17.60 4.36
N SER A 136 2.16 18.43 4.94
CA SER A 136 2.15 18.72 6.39
C SER A 136 1.42 17.66 7.22
N TYR A 137 0.67 16.74 6.58
CA TYR A 137 -0.09 15.73 7.31
C TYR A 137 0.82 14.68 7.96
N GLN A 138 0.70 14.56 9.28
CA GLN A 138 1.53 13.68 10.08
C GLN A 138 0.71 12.81 11.03
N VAL A 139 1.22 11.63 11.33
CA VAL A 139 0.75 10.77 12.42
C VAL A 139 1.96 10.41 13.28
N ASN A 140 1.88 10.68 14.59
CA ASN A 140 2.98 10.48 15.54
C ASN A 140 4.30 11.12 15.06
N GLY A 141 4.24 12.35 14.54
CA GLY A 141 5.41 13.09 14.03
C GLY A 141 5.98 12.60 12.69
N ASN A 142 5.34 11.62 12.03
CA ASN A 142 5.80 11.09 10.75
C ASN A 142 4.91 11.59 9.61
N GLN A 143 5.52 12.23 8.61
CA GLN A 143 4.85 12.61 7.36
C GLN A 143 4.39 11.35 6.61
N LEU A 144 3.11 11.30 6.24
CA LEU A 144 2.54 10.13 5.58
C LEU A 144 2.42 10.26 4.06
N PHE A 145 2.29 11.49 3.55
CA PHE A 145 2.06 11.74 2.13
C PHE A 145 3.09 12.72 1.58
N PHE A 146 3.52 12.46 0.34
CA PHE A 146 4.52 13.25 -0.36
C PHE A 146 3.86 13.87 -1.60
N PRO A 147 3.50 15.16 -1.56
CA PRO A 147 2.81 15.84 -2.65
C PRO A 147 3.68 15.85 -3.93
N ASN A 148 3.05 15.65 -5.09
CA ASN A 148 3.72 15.60 -6.39
C ASN A 148 2.85 16.11 -7.56
N ALA A 149 1.91 17.02 -7.28
CA ALA A 149 1.13 17.66 -8.34
C ALA A 149 2.04 18.36 -9.35
N LYS A 150 1.58 18.40 -10.60
CA LYS A 150 2.21 19.11 -11.71
C LYS A 150 1.31 20.23 -12.19
#